data_AF-A0A2S3VXT7-F1
#
_entry.id   AF-A0A2S3VXT7-F1
#
_cell.length_a   1.000
_cell.length_b   1.000
_cell.length_c   1.000
_cell.angle_alpha   90.00
_cell.angle_beta   90.00
_cell.angle_gamma   90.00
#
_symmetry.space_group_name_H-M   'P 1'
#
loop_
_entity.id
_entity.type
_entity.pdbx_description
1 polymer ?
#
loop_
_entity_poly.entity_id
_entity_poly.type
_entity_poly.pdbx_seq_one_letter_code
_entity_poly.pdbx_strand_id
1 'polypeptide(L)' 'MRRADSVKAELIRDGVPANAIDIHGYGEAHPLVPTGPDTREPQNRRVEIILH' A
#
# COMPACT_ATOMS: atom_id res chain seq x y z
N MET A 1 -2.22 4.82 -5.29
CA MET A 1 -3.38 3.93 -5.53
C MET A 1 -2.97 2.65 -6.28
N ARG A 2 -2.44 2.75 -7.51
CA ARG A 2 -2.08 1.59 -8.38
C ARG A 2 -1.46 0.35 -7.70
N ARG A 3 -0.53 0.53 -6.74
CA ARG A 3 0.10 -0.61 -6.02
C ARG A 3 -0.89 -1.31 -5.08
N ALA A 4 -1.63 -0.54 -4.30
CA ALA A 4 -2.63 -1.08 -3.39
C ALA A 4 -3.77 -1.76 -4.14
N ASP A 5 -4.17 -1.23 -5.31
CA ASP A 5 -5.15 -1.88 -6.18
C ASP A 5 -4.66 -3.25 -6.69
N SER A 6 -3.38 -3.34 -7.05
CA SER A 6 -2.77 -4.61 -7.48
C SER A 6 -2.75 -5.64 -6.36
N VAL A 7 -2.43 -5.23 -5.12
CA VAL A 7 -2.45 -6.12 -3.95
C VAL A 7 -3.88 -6.55 -3.61
N LYS A 8 -4.86 -5.65 -3.66
CA LYS A 8 -6.28 -6.01 -3.45
C LYS A 8 -6.77 -7.01 -4.49
N ALA A 9 -6.38 -6.86 -5.76
CA ALA A 9 -6.77 -7.80 -6.80
C ALA A 9 -6.22 -9.21 -6.52
N GLU A 10 -4.99 -9.32 -6.01
CA GLU A 10 -4.41 -10.61 -5.63
C GLU A 10 -5.11 -11.23 -4.42
N LEU A 11 -5.36 -10.43 -3.37
CA LEU A 11 -6.07 -10.91 -2.18
C LEU A 11 -7.49 -11.41 -2.51
N ILE A 12 -8.19 -10.75 -3.44
CA ILE A 12 -9.49 -11.20 -3.93
C ILE A 12 -9.36 -12.53 -4.68
N ARG A 13 -8.32 -12.69 -5.51
CA ARG A 13 -8.05 -13.96 -6.22
C ARG A 13 -7.79 -15.10 -5.23
N ASP A 14 -7.10 -14.81 -4.12
CA ASP A 14 -6.82 -15.76 -3.05
C ASP A 14 -8.04 -16.05 -2.15
N GLY A 15 -9.17 -15.38 -2.40
CA GLY A 15 -10.47 -15.68 -1.77
C GLY A 15 -10.89 -14.71 -0.67
N VAL A 16 -10.14 -13.64 -0.43
CA VAL A 16 -10.56 -12.60 0.53
C VAL A 16 -11.73 -11.79 -0.09
N PRO A 17 -12.88 -11.68 0.59
CA PRO A 17 -14.01 -10.92 0.09
C PRO A 17 -13.65 -9.44 -0.16
N ALA A 18 -14.00 -8.92 -1.33
CA ALA A 18 -13.64 -7.55 -1.73
C ALA A 18 -14.18 -6.45 -0.79
N ASN A 19 -15.30 -6.72 -0.11
CA ASN A 19 -15.94 -5.85 0.88
C ASN A 19 -15.25 -5.89 2.25
N ALA A 20 -14.35 -6.84 2.50
CA ALA A 20 -13.52 -6.90 3.70
C ALA A 20 -12.18 -6.16 3.53
N ILE A 21 -11.91 -5.57 2.36
CA ILE A 21 -10.63 -4.93 2.03
C ILE A 21 -10.84 -3.44 1.76
N ASP A 22 -10.38 -2.62 2.70
CA ASP A 22 -10.23 -1.18 2.53
C ASP A 22 -8.81 -0.80 2.06
N ILE A 23 -8.73 0.12 1.10
CA ILE A 23 -7.46 0.64 0.57
C ILE A 23 -7.30 2.10 0.95
N HIS A 24 -6.12 2.44 1.44
CA HIS A 24 -5.70 3.82 1.68
C HIS A 24 -4.40 4.13 0.93
N GLY A 25 -4.30 5.34 0.38
CA GLY A 25 -3.10 5.84 -0.30
C GLY A 25 -2.50 7.03 0.43
N TYR A 26 -1.34 6.84 1.08
CA TYR A 26 -0.72 7.87 1.91
C TYR A 26 0.33 8.74 1.19
N GLY A 27 0.71 8.41 -0.05
CA GLY A 27 1.72 9.17 -0.80
C GLY A 27 3.04 9.25 -0.02
N GLU A 28 3.51 10.46 0.23
CA GLU A 28 4.75 10.75 0.98
C GLU A 28 4.51 11.11 2.45
N ALA A 29 3.25 11.05 2.93
CA ALA A 29 2.90 11.50 4.28
C ALA A 29 3.46 10.60 5.40
N HIS A 30 3.72 9.32 5.11
CA HIS A 30 4.19 8.34 6.09
C HIS A 30 5.39 7.53 5.56
N PRO A 31 6.57 8.15 5.44
CA PRO A 31 7.76 7.45 4.96
C PRO A 31 8.27 6.45 6.02
N LEU A 32 8.78 5.29 5.59
CA LEU A 32 9.52 4.38 6.47
C LEU A 32 10.85 4.99 6.89
N VAL A 33 11.54 5.53 5.88
CA VAL A 33 12.84 6.16 6.01
C VAL A 33 12.62 7.62 5.66
N PRO A 34 12.90 8.57 6.57
CA PRO A 34 12.80 9.99 6.27
C PRO A 34 13.66 10.33 5.06
N THR A 35 13.03 10.93 4.04
CA THR A 35 13.69 11.31 2.79
C THR A 35 13.48 12.78 2.52
N GLY A 36 14.48 13.43 1.92
CA GLY A 36 14.33 14.79 1.41
C GLY A 36 13.35 14.86 0.22
N PRO A 37 12.95 16.07 -0.20
CA PRO A 37 12.10 16.27 -1.36
C PRO A 37 12.65 15.55 -2.60
N ASP A 38 11.75 14.97 -3.40
CA ASP A 38 12.06 14.29 -4.67
C ASP A 38 13.06 13.12 -4.57
N THR A 39 13.35 12.64 -3.36
CA THR A 39 14.30 11.53 -3.16
C THR A 39 13.62 10.18 -3.38
N ARG A 40 14.14 9.42 -4.34
CA ARG A 40 13.65 8.08 -4.63
C ARG A 40 14.18 7.07 -3.62
N GLU A 41 13.36 6.69 -2.65
CA GLU A 41 13.65 5.60 -1.70
C GLU A 41 12.77 4.37 -1.99
N PRO A 42 13.36 3.24 -2.45
CA PRO A 42 12.64 1.99 -2.70
C PRO A 42 11.82 1.49 -1.50
N GLN A 43 12.31 1.64 -0.27
CA GLN A 43 11.62 1.18 0.93
C GLN A 43 10.31 1.94 1.19
N ASN A 44 10.25 3.23 0.80
CA ASN A 44 9.04 4.03 0.90
C ASN A 44 8.00 3.68 -0.18
N ARG A 45 8.38 2.91 -1.21
CA ARG A 45 7.45 2.39 -2.24
C ARG A 45 6.83 1.06 -1.82
N ARG A 46 6.21 1.03 -0.64
CA ARG A 46 5.65 -0.19 -0.03
C ARG A 46 4.11 -0.22 -0.03
N VAL A 47 3.58 -1.38 0.32
CA VAL A 47 2.19 -1.61 0.71
C VAL A 47 2.22 -2.29 2.08
N GLU A 48 1.34 -1.87 2.98
CA GLU A 48 1.16 -2.46 4.30
C GLU A 48 -0.23 -3.12 4.37
N ILE A 49 -0.31 -4.28 5.02
CA ILE A 49 -1.56 -4.98 5.28
C ILE A 49 -1.73 -5.03 6.79
N ILE A 50 -2.79 -4.38 7.28
CA ILE A 50 -3.11 -4.32 8.71
C ILE A 50 -4.35 -5.18 8.93
N LEU A 51 -4.24 -6.15 9.84
CA LEU A 51 -5.32 -7.02 10.25
C LEU A 51 -5.81 -6.59 11.63
N HIS A 52 -7.13 -6.48 11.80
CA HIS A 52 -7.77 -6.13 13.06
C HIS A 52 -8.51 -7.33 13.65
#